data_AF-A0A1S1Q4M1-F1
#
_entry.id   AF-A0A1S1Q4M1-F1
#
_cell.length_a   1.000
_cell.length_b   1.000
_cell.length_c   1.000
_cell.angle_alpha   90.00
_cell.angle_beta   90.00
_cell.angle_gamma   90.00
#
_symmetry.space_group_name_H-M   'P 1'
#
loop_
_entity.id
_entity.type
_entity.pdbx_description
1 polymer ?
#
loop_
_entity_poly.entity_id
_entity_poly.type
_entity_poly.pdbx_seq_one_letter_code
_entity_poly.pdbx_strand_id
1 'polypeptide(L)'
;MPWRPPYTPLPAPDRRLERYSHHVARIRDGEDDAGLLLVRPTLWSQRAGGALWWRRWSDPRHAATLDLYLPSSGLPFTDSVVAPDDLPEELDDWDAGRFRFVGEIFTLHWLDENESRRLATEQFGVDRPT
;
A
#
# COMPACT_ATOMS: atom_id res chain seq x y z
N MET A 1 26.90 -3.14 -13.04
CA MET A 1 25.52 -2.63 -13.25
C MET A 1 24.69 -2.93 -12.00
N PRO A 2 23.79 -2.04 -11.57
CA PRO A 2 23.27 -2.01 -10.20
C PRO A 2 22.42 -3.24 -9.86
N TRP A 3 22.54 -3.71 -8.61
CA TRP A 3 21.72 -4.78 -8.02
C TRP A 3 20.25 -4.39 -7.89
N ARG A 4 19.97 -3.08 -7.85
CA ARG A 4 18.63 -2.50 -7.78
C ARG A 4 18.15 -2.07 -9.17
N PRO A 5 16.86 -2.20 -9.49
CA PRO A 5 16.29 -1.67 -10.72
C PRO A 5 16.54 -0.16 -10.82
N PRO A 6 16.96 0.37 -11.97
CA PRO A 6 17.00 1.80 -12.19
C PRO A 6 15.57 2.31 -12.37
N TYR A 7 15.02 3.00 -11.37
CA TYR A 7 13.69 3.62 -11.44
C TYR A 7 13.68 4.93 -12.26
N THR A 8 14.64 5.10 -13.17
CA THR A 8 14.78 6.33 -13.97
C THR A 8 14.60 6.01 -15.45
N PRO A 9 13.69 6.70 -16.14
CA PRO A 9 12.76 7.72 -15.62
C PRO A 9 11.63 7.12 -14.77
N LEU A 10 11.14 7.89 -13.79
CA LEU A 10 9.98 7.49 -13.00
C LEU A 10 8.73 7.50 -13.90
N PRO A 11 7.83 6.50 -13.77
CA PRO A 11 6.56 6.53 -14.48
C PRO A 11 5.72 7.72 -13.99
N ALA A 12 4.83 8.23 -14.85
CA ALA A 12 3.90 9.30 -14.46
C ALA A 12 3.00 8.81 -13.31
N PRO A 13 2.77 9.63 -12.27
CA PRO A 13 2.06 9.20 -11.06
C PRO A 13 0.65 8.69 -11.38
N ASP A 14 0.26 7.59 -10.72
CA ASP A 14 -1.10 7.05 -10.82
C ASP A 14 -2.06 7.89 -9.98
N ARG A 15 -2.89 8.69 -10.66
CA ARG A 15 -3.84 9.62 -10.01
C ARG A 15 -4.82 8.95 -9.07
N ARG A 16 -5.19 7.68 -9.30
CA ARG A 16 -6.10 6.97 -8.40
C ARG A 16 -5.38 6.58 -7.12
N LEU A 17 -4.17 6.05 -7.24
CA LEU A 17 -3.33 5.70 -6.08
C LEU A 17 -2.94 6.95 -5.27
N GLU A 18 -2.67 8.07 -5.92
CA GLU A 18 -2.34 9.35 -5.26
C GLU A 18 -3.43 9.80 -4.27
N ARG A 19 -4.71 9.53 -4.56
CA ARG A 19 -5.82 9.84 -3.64
C ARG A 19 -5.65 9.19 -2.27
N TYR A 20 -5.04 8.01 -2.25
CA TYR A 20 -4.84 7.23 -1.03
C TYR A 20 -3.42 7.39 -0.48
N SER A 21 -2.57 8.18 -1.13
CA SER A 21 -1.17 8.33 -0.76
C SER A 21 -1.01 8.82 0.68
N HIS A 22 -0.49 7.93 1.54
CA HIS A 22 -0.28 8.18 2.97
C HIS A 22 -1.57 8.52 3.73
N HIS A 23 -2.72 8.09 3.22
CA HIS A 23 -3.97 8.13 3.96
C HIS A 23 -4.11 6.89 4.83
N VAL A 24 -4.71 7.11 6.00
CA VAL A 24 -5.08 6.04 6.92
C VAL A 24 -6.57 5.76 6.75
N ALA A 25 -6.94 4.49 6.71
CA ALA A 25 -8.31 4.02 6.84
C ALA A 25 -8.48 3.23 8.13
N ARG A 26 -9.67 3.32 8.72
CA ARG A 26 -10.13 2.37 9.73
C ARG A 26 -10.70 1.13 9.05
N ILE A 27 -10.28 -0.03 9.51
CA ILE A 27 -10.79 -1.33 9.10
C ILE A 27 -11.88 -1.72 10.10
N ARG A 28 -13.06 -2.06 9.61
CA ARG A 28 -14.17 -2.54 10.44
C ARG A 28 -14.61 -3.93 10.01
N ASP A 29 -14.87 -4.77 10.99
CA ASP A 29 -15.56 -6.05 10.83
C ASP A 29 -16.98 -5.91 11.40
N GLY A 30 -17.95 -5.70 10.51
CA GLY A 30 -19.30 -5.32 10.91
C GLY A 30 -19.32 -4.02 11.72
N GLU A 31 -19.74 -4.10 12.99
CA GLU A 31 -19.77 -2.95 13.90
C GLU A 31 -18.45 -2.74 14.64
N ASP A 32 -17.57 -3.74 14.67
CA ASP A 32 -16.34 -3.72 15.46
C ASP A 32 -15.20 -3.00 14.73
N ASP A 33 -14.36 -2.30 15.50
CA ASP A 33 -13.11 -1.72 14.99
C ASP A 33 -12.04 -2.82 14.97
N ALA A 34 -11.64 -3.21 13.77
CA ALA A 34 -10.67 -4.28 13.53
C ALA A 34 -9.23 -3.75 13.50
N GLY A 35 -9.04 -2.46 13.18
CA GLY A 35 -7.71 -1.86 13.11
C GLY A 35 -7.57 -0.71 12.11
N LEU A 36 -6.34 -0.48 11.69
CA LEU A 36 -5.95 0.62 10.80
C LEU A 36 -5.14 0.11 9.61
N LEU A 37 -5.32 0.78 8.48
CA LEU A 37 -4.59 0.55 7.23
C LEU A 37 -3.95 1.86 6.78
N LEU A 38 -2.65 1.85 6.54
CA LEU A 38 -1.91 2.97 5.93
C LEU A 38 -1.45 2.58 4.52
N VAL A 39 -1.73 3.42 3.52
CA VAL A 39 -1.28 3.20 2.15
C VAL A 39 0.02 3.97 1.87
N ARG A 40 1.04 3.26 1.37
CA ARG A 40 2.27 3.84 0.85
C ARG A 40 2.45 3.48 -0.62
N PRO A 41 2.31 4.45 -1.54
CA PRO A 41 2.64 4.22 -2.94
C PRO A 41 4.09 3.76 -3.09
N THR A 42 4.32 2.76 -3.92
CA THR A 42 5.65 2.24 -4.21
C THR A 42 5.79 1.92 -5.69
N LEU A 43 7.03 1.76 -6.14
CA LEU A 43 7.32 1.29 -7.49
C LEU A 43 7.79 -0.16 -7.44
N TRP A 44 7.18 -0.96 -8.30
CA TRP A 44 7.50 -2.37 -8.44
C TRP A 44 8.12 -2.64 -9.81
N SER A 45 9.23 -3.37 -9.80
CA SER A 45 9.89 -3.87 -11.02
C SER A 45 10.17 -5.36 -10.85
N GLN A 46 9.78 -6.15 -11.84
CA GLN A 46 10.08 -7.58 -11.86
C GLN A 46 11.39 -7.84 -12.60
N ARG A 47 12.07 -8.94 -12.27
CA ARG A 47 13.26 -9.35 -13.03
C ARG A 47 12.82 -9.96 -14.37
N ALA A 48 13.00 -9.22 -15.45
CA ALA A 48 12.69 -9.62 -16.83
C ALA A 48 13.78 -10.49 -17.51
N GLY A 49 14.91 -10.77 -16.83
CA GLY A 49 15.94 -11.70 -17.31
C GLY A 49 17.34 -11.45 -16.77
N GLY A 50 18.34 -12.13 -17.36
CA GLY A 50 19.77 -11.89 -17.15
C GLY A 50 20.54 -13.06 -16.49
N ALA A 51 21.85 -13.14 -16.74
CA ALA A 51 22.75 -14.19 -16.23
C ALA A 51 23.60 -13.71 -15.03
N LEU A 52 24.50 -14.57 -14.52
CA LEU A 52 25.28 -14.40 -13.28
C LEU A 52 25.86 -12.99 -13.00
N TRP A 53 26.20 -12.21 -14.02
CA TRP A 53 26.78 -10.86 -13.89
C TRP A 53 25.91 -9.72 -14.45
N TRP A 54 24.68 -10.01 -14.90
CA TRP A 54 23.76 -8.98 -15.41
C TRP A 54 22.29 -9.34 -15.14
N ARG A 55 21.49 -8.35 -14.73
CA ARG A 55 20.03 -8.50 -14.57
C ARG A 55 19.33 -7.49 -15.47
N ARG A 56 18.28 -7.93 -16.16
CA ARG A 56 17.33 -7.08 -16.85
C ARG A 56 16.08 -6.98 -15.98
N TRP A 57 15.65 -5.76 -15.73
CA TRP A 57 14.42 -5.45 -15.00
C TRP A 57 13.32 -5.07 -15.99
N SER A 58 12.06 -5.29 -15.64
CA SER A 58 10.94 -4.70 -16.35
C SER A 58 10.88 -3.20 -16.10
N ASP A 59 10.10 -2.49 -16.91
CA ASP A 59 9.76 -1.11 -16.61
C ASP A 59 9.07 -1.02 -15.24
N PRO A 60 9.33 0.05 -14.47
CA PRO A 60 8.71 0.26 -13.17
C PRO A 60 7.22 0.54 -13.32
N ARG A 61 6.42 -0.10 -12.46
CA ARG A 61 4.97 0.08 -12.41
C ARG A 61 4.54 0.48 -10.99
N HIS A 62 3.44 1.22 -10.90
CA HIS A 62 2.86 1.61 -9.61
C HIS A 62 2.33 0.38 -8.88
N ALA A 63 2.60 0.35 -7.58
CA ALA A 63 2.15 -0.64 -6.62
C ALA A 63 1.84 0.08 -5.30
N ALA A 64 1.28 -0.63 -4.33
CA ALA A 64 1.05 -0.08 -2.99
C ALA A 64 1.60 -1.01 -1.92
N THR A 65 2.31 -0.46 -0.94
CA THR A 65 2.58 -1.13 0.33
C THR A 65 1.49 -0.71 1.31
N LEU A 66 0.89 -1.69 1.97
CA LEU A 66 -0.13 -1.50 3.00
C LEU A 66 0.49 -1.85 4.34
N ASP A 67 0.55 -0.90 5.25
CA ASP A 67 0.90 -1.20 6.64
C ASP A 67 -0.39 -1.38 7.42
N LEU A 68 -0.51 -2.49 8.12
CA LEU A 68 -1.70 -2.88 8.86
C LEU A 68 -1.40 -2.95 10.36
N TYR A 69 -2.25 -2.30 11.14
CA TYR A 69 -2.27 -2.40 12.59
C TYR A 69 -3.59 -3.06 13.01
N LEU A 70 -3.54 -4.31 13.46
CA LEU A 70 -4.72 -5.16 13.70
C LEU A 70 -4.75 -5.66 15.16
N PRO A 71 -5.02 -4.79 16.15
CA PRO A 71 -4.92 -5.14 17.57
C PRO A 71 -5.85 -6.30 17.95
N SER A 72 -7.00 -6.41 17.29
CA SER A 72 -8.03 -7.42 17.53
C SER A 72 -7.62 -8.83 17.06
N SER A 73 -6.65 -8.93 16.14
CA SER A 73 -6.22 -10.19 15.51
C SER A 73 -5.09 -10.92 16.26
N GLY A 74 -4.53 -10.30 17.31
CA GLY A 74 -3.33 -10.80 18.01
C GLY A 74 -2.02 -10.63 17.21
N LEU A 75 -2.08 -10.13 15.97
CA LEU A 75 -0.91 -9.71 15.19
C LEU A 75 -0.69 -8.21 15.38
N PRO A 76 0.41 -7.78 16.03
CA PRO A 76 0.60 -6.38 16.38
C PRO A 76 0.83 -5.48 15.17
N PHE A 77 1.38 -6.01 14.07
CA PHE A 77 1.70 -5.26 12.87
C PHE A 77 2.00 -6.23 11.71
N THR A 78 1.49 -5.95 10.51
CA THR A 78 1.90 -6.66 9.29
C THR A 78 1.93 -5.69 8.11
N ASP A 79 2.92 -5.83 7.24
CA ASP A 79 2.95 -5.16 5.94
C ASP A 79 2.48 -6.13 4.84
N SER A 80 1.80 -5.58 3.83
CA SER A 80 1.38 -6.29 2.62
C SER A 80 1.73 -5.45 1.40
N VAL A 81 1.87 -6.09 0.25
CA VAL A 81 2.15 -5.41 -1.02
C VAL A 81 1.07 -5.78 -2.03
N VAL A 82 0.44 -4.76 -2.58
CA VAL A 82 -0.47 -4.85 -3.72
C VAL A 82 0.36 -4.71 -4.99
N ALA A 83 0.46 -5.80 -5.75
CA ALA A 83 1.22 -5.82 -6.99
C ALA A 83 0.56 -4.95 -8.07
N PRO A 84 1.32 -4.47 -9.07
CA PRO A 84 0.77 -3.62 -10.14
C PRO A 84 -0.37 -4.23 -10.96
N ASP A 85 -0.46 -5.56 -11.00
CA ASP A 85 -1.49 -6.28 -11.74
C ASP A 85 -2.79 -6.39 -10.94
N ASP A 86 -2.71 -6.41 -9.60
CA ASP A 86 -3.86 -6.48 -8.68
C ASP A 86 -4.33 -5.08 -8.25
N LEU A 87 -3.47 -4.06 -8.39
CA LEU A 87 -3.74 -2.68 -7.98
C LEU A 87 -5.05 -2.10 -8.53
N PRO A 88 -5.45 -2.30 -9.80
CA PRO A 88 -6.71 -1.74 -10.30
C PRO A 88 -7.94 -2.28 -9.55
N GLU A 89 -7.97 -3.58 -9.26
CA GLU A 89 -9.07 -4.23 -8.56
C GLU A 89 -9.13 -3.80 -7.09
N GLU A 90 -7.95 -3.69 -6.46
CA GLU A 90 -7.83 -3.20 -5.08
C GLU A 90 -8.29 -1.74 -4.96
N LEU A 91 -7.96 -0.88 -5.94
CA LEU A 91 -8.43 0.51 -5.98
C LEU A 91 -9.95 0.60 -6.14
N ASP A 92 -10.57 -0.30 -6.91
CA ASP A 92 -12.04 -0.37 -7.05
C ASP A 92 -12.70 -0.75 -5.71
N ASP A 93 -12.08 -1.64 -4.94
CA ASP A 93 -12.54 -1.96 -3.59
C ASP A 93 -12.38 -0.78 -2.63
N TRP A 94 -11.27 -0.05 -2.69
CA TRP A 94 -11.04 1.11 -1.85
C TRP A 94 -12.00 2.26 -2.14
N ASP A 95 -12.33 2.50 -3.42
CA ASP A 95 -13.36 3.44 -3.84
C ASP A 95 -14.75 2.99 -3.34
N ALA A 96 -14.99 1.69 -3.22
CA ALA A 96 -16.21 1.11 -2.65
C ALA A 96 -16.19 1.02 -1.10
N GLY A 97 -15.12 1.43 -0.44
CA GLY A 97 -14.98 1.32 1.02
C GLY A 97 -14.84 -0.12 1.51
N ARG A 98 -14.16 -0.98 0.74
CA ARG A 98 -13.93 -2.39 1.05
C ARG A 98 -12.44 -2.70 1.10
N PHE A 99 -12.07 -3.69 1.90
CA PHE A 99 -10.72 -4.22 1.98
C PHE A 99 -10.74 -5.74 2.07
N ARG A 100 -10.00 -6.40 1.18
CA ARG A 100 -9.88 -7.86 1.17
C ARG A 100 -8.60 -8.27 1.86
N PHE A 101 -8.72 -9.04 2.93
CA PHE A 101 -7.56 -9.52 3.67
C PHE A 101 -7.78 -10.96 4.15
N VAL A 102 -6.84 -11.86 3.81
CA VAL A 102 -6.87 -13.28 4.20
C VAL A 102 -8.19 -13.98 3.80
N GLY A 103 -8.77 -13.59 2.67
CA GLY A 103 -10.02 -14.18 2.15
C GLY A 103 -11.30 -13.62 2.76
N GLU A 104 -11.20 -12.65 3.67
CA GLU A 104 -12.34 -11.94 4.26
C GLU A 104 -12.47 -10.53 3.68
N ILE A 105 -13.68 -9.95 3.79
CA ILE A 105 -13.99 -8.61 3.31
C ILE A 105 -14.34 -7.73 4.51
N PHE A 106 -13.54 -6.68 4.71
CA PHE A 106 -13.73 -5.67 5.73
C PHE A 106 -14.28 -4.38 5.13
N THR A 107 -14.90 -3.56 5.98
CA THR A 107 -15.31 -2.20 5.60
C THR A 107 -14.17 -1.22 5.88
N LEU A 108 -13.85 -0.37 4.90
CA LEU A 108 -12.89 0.72 5.05
C LEU A 108 -13.59 2.05 5.23
N HIS A 109 -13.12 2.80 6.23
CA HIS A 109 -13.45 4.21 6.37
C HIS A 109 -12.17 5.03 6.29
N TRP A 110 -11.98 5.69 5.14
CA TRP A 110 -10.89 6.61 4.92
C TRP A 110 -11.02 7.82 5.85
N LEU A 111 -9.95 8.11 6.57
CA LEU A 111 -9.89 9.23 7.48
C LEU A 111 -9.51 10.50 6.74
N ASP A 112 -9.84 11.65 7.33
CA ASP A 112 -9.37 12.92 6.81
C ASP A 112 -7.85 13.04 6.90
N GLU A 113 -7.29 14.03 6.22
CA GLU A 113 -5.83 14.21 6.14
C GLU A 113 -5.17 14.47 7.50
N ASN A 114 -5.82 15.23 8.38
CA ASN A 114 -5.23 15.56 9.68
C ASN A 114 -5.18 14.33 10.59
N GLU A 115 -6.29 13.59 10.64
CA GLU A 115 -6.36 12.35 11.41
C GLU A 115 -5.44 11.28 10.83
N SER A 116 -5.39 11.14 9.49
CA SER A 116 -4.46 10.25 8.80
C SER A 116 -3.01 10.55 9.16
N ARG A 117 -2.60 11.83 9.10
CA ARG A 117 -1.24 12.23 9.45
C ARG A 117 -0.90 11.91 10.90
N ARG A 118 -1.82 12.22 11.83
CA ARG A 118 -1.61 11.93 13.26
C ARG A 118 -1.42 10.44 13.50
N LEU A 119 -2.31 9.60 12.95
CA LEU A 119 -2.26 8.15 13.15
C LEU A 119 -1.09 7.50 12.40
N ALA A 120 -0.68 8.02 11.24
CA ALA A 120 0.51 7.57 10.54
C ALA A 120 1.77 7.69 11.41
N THR A 121 1.94 8.83 12.10
CA THR A 121 3.05 9.00 13.05
C THR A 121 2.85 8.15 14.31
N GLU A 122 1.68 8.21 14.94
CA GLU A 122 1.44 7.57 16.25
C GLU A 122 1.44 6.04 16.20
N GLN A 123 0.85 5.44 15.16
CA GLN A 123 0.64 3.99 15.07
C GLN A 123 1.62 3.31 14.13
N PHE A 124 2.07 4.00 13.09
CA PHE A 124 2.95 3.42 12.07
C PHE A 124 4.39 3.96 12.13
N GLY A 125 4.66 5.01 12.93
CA GLY A 125 5.98 5.64 13.01
C GLY A 125 6.42 6.28 11.68
N VAL A 126 5.47 6.60 10.80
CA VAL A 126 5.73 7.19 9.48
C VAL A 126 5.51 8.69 9.55
N ASP A 127 6.59 9.45 9.60
CA ASP A 127 6.55 10.88 9.31
C ASP A 127 6.55 11.07 7.78
N ARG A 128 5.55 11.78 7.24
CA ARG A 128 5.55 12.14 5.81
C ARG A 128 6.87 12.88 5.51
N PRO A 129 7.62 12.51 4.46
CA PRO A 129 8.66 13.38 3.97
C PRO A 129 8.01 14.70 3.54
N THR A 130 8.49 15.81 4.13
CA THR A 130 8.16 17.19 3.75
C THR A 130 8.41 17.46 2.27
#